data_AF-A0A833VQC6-F1
#
_entry.id   AF-A0A833VQC6-F1
#
_cell.length_a   1.000
_cell.length_b   1.000
_cell.length_c   1.000
_cell.angle_alpha   90.00
_cell.angle_beta   90.00
_cell.angle_gamma   90.00
#
_symmetry.space_group_name_H-M   'P 1'
#
loop_
_entity.id
_entity.type
_entity.pdbx_description
1 polymer ?
#
loop_
_entity_poly.entity_id
_entity_poly.type
_entity_poly.pdbx_seq_one_letter_code
_entity_poly.pdbx_strand_id
1 'polypeptide(L)'
;MFDQGLNARDMVDRGIGIEVDRDETDGSFTGWDIAKGLQLVMVEKELGEELRCKGQEYKRIFGDEEMNQRCVTRFLEYLSDNT
;
A
#
# COMPACT_ATOMS: atom_id res chain seq x y z
N MET A 1 -12.87 2.48 10.16
CA MET A 1 -12.99 3.53 9.12
C MET A 1 -12.18 4.79 9.46
N PHE A 2 -11.05 4.67 10.19
CA PHE A 2 -10.14 5.78 10.50
C PHE A 2 -8.68 5.45 10.15
N ASP A 3 -8.45 4.26 9.58
CA ASP A 3 -7.15 3.68 9.30
C ASP A 3 -6.65 4.07 7.91
N GLN A 4 -7.51 4.51 6.99
CA GLN A 4 -7.11 4.84 5.62
C GLN A 4 -5.97 5.86 5.56
N GLY A 5 -6.01 6.92 6.38
CA GLY A 5 -4.93 7.90 6.43
C GLY A 5 -3.62 7.34 6.97
N LEU A 6 -3.68 6.43 7.95
CA LEU A 6 -2.50 5.74 8.48
C LEU A 6 -1.94 4.74 7.46
N ASN A 7 -2.81 3.97 6.81
CA ASN A 7 -2.44 3.02 5.76
C ASN A 7 -1.80 3.72 4.56
N ALA A 8 -2.32 4.89 4.15
CA ALA A 8 -1.75 5.68 3.05
C ALA A 8 -0.33 6.15 3.39
N ARG A 9 -0.09 6.65 4.60
CA ARG A 9 1.25 7.06 5.06
C ARG A 9 2.21 5.87 5.16
N ASP A 10 1.76 4.74 5.68
CA ASP A 10 2.56 3.50 5.72
C ASP A 10 2.92 3.02 4.29
N MET A 11 2.05 3.19 3.30
CA MET A 11 2.38 2.89 1.89
C MET A 11 3.50 3.79 1.35
N VAL A 12 3.53 5.07 1.74
CA VAL A 12 4.62 6.00 1.39
C VAL A 12 5.92 5.58 2.08
N ASP A 13 5.88 5.32 3.39
CA ASP A 13 7.05 4.90 4.17
C ASP A 13 7.65 3.58 3.64
N ARG A 14 6.81 2.69 3.12
CA ARG A 14 7.21 1.43 2.49
C ARG A 14 7.75 1.59 1.07
N GLY A 15 7.65 2.78 0.48
CA GLY A 15 8.07 3.06 -0.89
C GLY A 15 7.21 2.37 -1.95
N ILE A 16 5.91 2.17 -1.68
CA ILE A 16 4.97 1.57 -2.64
C ILE A 16 3.90 2.56 -3.14
N GLY A 17 3.98 3.82 -2.71
CA GLY A 17 3.11 4.89 -3.17
C GLY A 17 3.67 6.26 -2.80
N ILE A 18 2.97 7.29 -3.25
CA ILE A 18 3.18 8.67 -2.82
C ILE A 18 1.85 9.21 -2.27
N GLU A 19 1.92 10.14 -1.34
CA GLU A 19 0.76 10.91 -0.90
C GLU A 19 0.66 12.18 -1.77
N VAL A 20 -0.56 12.58 -2.11
CA VAL A 20 -0.80 13.83 -2.83
C VAL A 20 -0.53 14.99 -1.89
N ASP A 21 0.24 15.98 -2.36
CA ASP A 21 0.49 17.21 -1.63
C ASP A 21 -0.84 17.89 -1.27
N ARG A 22 -0.96 18.35 -0.03
CA ARG A 22 -2.15 19.01 0.50
C ARG A 22 -1.77 20.12 1.47
N ASP A 23 -2.68 21.05 1.70
CA ASP A 23 -2.51 22.09 2.71
C ASP A 23 -2.54 21.47 4.12
N GLU A 24 -1.56 21.81 4.95
CA GLU A 24 -1.43 21.26 6.31
C GLU A 24 -2.44 21.85 7.31
N THR A 25 -3.09 22.96 6.97
CA THR A 25 -4.05 23.65 7.84
C THR A 25 -5.46 23.10 7.66
N ASP A 26 -5.90 22.97 6.41
CA ASP A 26 -7.27 22.56 6.09
C ASP A 26 -7.37 21.19 5.36
N GLY A 27 -6.24 20.61 4.98
CA GLY A 27 -6.18 19.30 4.32
C GLY A 27 -6.60 19.32 2.85
N SER A 28 -6.85 20.49 2.27
CA SER A 28 -7.31 20.61 0.88
C SER A 28 -6.19 20.35 -0.12
N PHE A 29 -6.57 19.87 -1.31
CA PHE A 29 -5.68 19.69 -2.46
C PHE A 29 -6.42 20.05 -3.74
N THR A 30 -5.66 20.31 -4.80
CA THR A 30 -6.18 20.70 -6.11
C THR A 30 -5.97 19.59 -7.15
N GLY A 31 -6.62 19.73 -8.30
CA GLY A 31 -6.33 18.86 -9.46
C GLY A 31 -4.88 18.98 -9.94
N TRP A 32 -4.21 20.11 -9.69
CA TRP A 32 -2.79 20.28 -10.00
C TRP A 32 -1.90 19.43 -9.09
N ASP A 33 -2.21 19.36 -7.80
CA ASP A 33 -1.45 18.53 -6.84
C ASP A 33 -1.56 17.04 -7.20
N ILE A 34 -2.76 16.61 -7.61
CA ILE A 34 -2.97 15.26 -8.15
C ILE A 34 -2.13 15.04 -9.42
N ALA A 35 -2.15 15.99 -10.37
CA ALA A 35 -1.42 15.87 -11.62
C ALA A 35 0.10 15.77 -11.39
N LYS A 36 0.63 16.54 -10.43
CA LYS A 36 2.03 16.46 -10.00
C LYS A 36 2.36 15.07 -9.44
N GLY A 37 1.52 14.53 -8.56
CA GLY A 37 1.70 13.17 -8.04
C GLY A 37 1.69 12.12 -9.15
N LEU A 38 0.74 12.19 -10.08
CA LEU A 38 0.69 11.30 -11.23
C LEU A 38 1.95 11.40 -12.09
N GLN A 39 2.46 12.61 -12.33
CA GLN A 39 3.70 12.81 -13.08
C GLN A 39 4.90 12.17 -12.39
N LEU A 40 5.03 12.30 -11.06
CA LEU A 40 6.10 11.68 -10.28
C LEU A 40 6.07 10.15 -10.38
N VAL A 41 4.90 9.52 -10.36
CA VAL A 41 4.78 8.06 -10.41
C VAL A 41 4.91 7.51 -11.83
N MET A 42 4.37 8.23 -12.81
CA MET A 42 4.17 7.70 -14.17
C MET A 42 5.18 8.22 -15.19
N VAL A 43 5.74 9.41 -14.99
CA VAL A 43 6.64 10.08 -15.95
C VAL A 43 8.07 10.10 -15.46
N GLU A 44 8.30 10.42 -14.19
CA GLU A 44 9.65 10.34 -13.60
C GLU A 44 10.09 8.88 -13.53
N LYS A 45 11.11 8.55 -14.33
CA LYS A 45 11.50 7.15 -14.56
C LYS A 45 12.04 6.50 -13.29
N GLU A 46 13.01 7.14 -12.64
CA GLU A 46 13.71 6.57 -11.48
C GLU A 46 12.74 6.31 -10.33
N LEU A 47 12.06 7.36 -9.84
CA LEU A 47 11.09 7.23 -8.74
C LEU A 47 9.96 6.25 -9.08
N GLY A 48 9.37 6.35 -10.27
CA GLY A 48 8.29 5.46 -10.67
C GLY A 48 8.73 3.99 -10.77
N GLU A 49 9.93 3.73 -11.28
CA GLU A 49 10.51 2.38 -11.34
C GLU A 49 10.79 1.81 -9.94
N GLU A 50 11.34 2.61 -9.03
CA GLU A 50 11.55 2.21 -7.64
C GLU A 50 10.24 1.79 -6.95
N LEU A 51 9.20 2.62 -7.07
CA LEU A 51 7.87 2.34 -6.51
C LEU A 51 7.27 1.04 -7.09
N ARG A 52 7.38 0.83 -8.41
CA ARG A 52 6.87 -0.38 -9.08
C ARG A 52 7.65 -1.63 -8.69
N CYS A 53 8.98 -1.55 -8.62
CA CYS A 53 9.83 -2.64 -8.15
C CYS A 53 9.45 -3.05 -6.73
N LYS A 54 9.32 -2.06 -5.83
CA LYS A 54 8.92 -2.30 -4.45
C LYS A 54 7.51 -2.87 -4.34
N GLY A 55 6.58 -2.34 -5.12
CA GLY A 55 5.22 -2.87 -5.23
C GLY A 55 5.18 -4.34 -5.66
N GLN A 56 6.07 -4.76 -6.58
CA GLN A 56 6.16 -6.16 -6.98
C GLN A 56 6.74 -7.07 -5.90
N GLU A 57 7.67 -6.60 -5.07
CA GLU A 57 8.13 -7.36 -3.90
C GLU A 57 6.97 -7.64 -2.94
N TYR A 58 6.21 -6.59 -2.59
CA TYR A 58 5.06 -6.72 -1.70
C TYR A 58 3.93 -7.56 -2.30
N LYS A 59 3.71 -7.47 -3.61
CA LYS A 59 2.74 -8.34 -4.31
C LYS A 59 3.07 -9.81 -4.13
N ARG A 60 4.34 -10.20 -4.18
CA ARG A 60 4.76 -11.60 -3.96
C ARG A 60 4.49 -12.07 -2.53
N ILE A 61 4.67 -11.17 -1.55
CA ILE A 61 4.46 -11.50 -0.14
C ILE A 61 2.96 -11.62 0.17
N PHE A 62 2.19 -10.57 -0.12
CA PHE A 62 0.76 -10.54 0.22
C PHE A 62 -0.10 -11.40 -0.71
N GLY A 63 0.37 -11.63 -1.94
CA GLY A 63 -0.27 -12.50 -2.93
C GLY A 63 0.12 -13.96 -2.83
N ASP A 64 0.87 -14.39 -1.79
CA ASP A 64 1.19 -15.80 -1.57
C ASP A 64 -0.05 -16.55 -1.05
N GLU A 65 -0.82 -17.09 -2.00
CA GLU A 65 -2.05 -17.85 -1.72
C GLU A 65 -1.79 -19.10 -0.89
N GLU A 66 -0.65 -19.77 -1.05
CA GLU A 66 -0.32 -20.97 -0.28
C GLU A 66 -0.12 -20.62 1.20
N MET A 67 0.67 -19.57 1.48
CA MET A 67 0.89 -19.11 2.85
C MET A 67 -0.41 -18.60 3.47
N ASN A 68 -1.20 -17.82 2.73
CA ASN A 68 -2.50 -17.32 3.19
C ASN A 68 -3.45 -18.48 3.53
N GLN A 69 -3.55 -19.48 2.66
CA GLN A 69 -4.39 -20.66 2.88
C GLN A 69 -3.92 -21.46 4.09
N ARG A 70 -2.60 -21.69 4.23
CA ARG A 70 -2.03 -22.41 5.37
C ARG A 70 -2.31 -21.73 6.70
N CYS A 71 -2.24 -20.39 6.75
CA CYS A 71 -2.59 -19.62 7.94
C CYS A 71 -4.05 -19.87 8.36
N VAL A 72 -4.98 -19.77 7.41
CA VAL A 72 -6.41 -20.00 7.67
C VAL A 72 -6.67 -21.45 8.07
N THR A 73 -6.12 -22.42 7.34
CA THR A 73 -6.30 -23.85 7.64
C THR A 73 -5.82 -24.19 9.05
N ARG A 74 -4.61 -23.77 9.45
CA ARG A 74 -4.10 -24.02 10.81
C ARG A 74 -4.95 -23.39 11.90
N PHE A 75 -5.49 -22.20 11.65
CA PHE A 75 -6.39 -21.56 12.59
C PHE A 75 -7.69 -22.37 12.77
N LEU A 76 -8.26 -22.89 11.68
CA LEU A 76 -9.46 -23.73 11.73
C LEU A 76 -9.20 -25.09 12.40
N GLU A 77 -8.06 -25.71 12.12
CA GLU A 77 -7.62 -26.95 12.79
C GLU A 77 -7.55 -26.74 14.30
N TYR A 78 -6.87 -25.67 14.74
CA TYR A 78 -6.77 -25.33 16.16
C TYR A 78 -8.13 -25.17 16.83
N LEU A 79 -9.07 -24.47 16.19
CA LEU A 79 -10.42 -24.32 16.73
C LEU A 79 -11.16 -25.65 16.80
N SER A 80 -11.05 -26.50 15.78
CA SER A 80 -11.74 -27.79 15.71
C SER A 80 -11.24 -28.78 16.76
N ASP A 81 -9.94 -28.77 17.06
CA ASP A 81 -9.33 -29.66 18.06
C ASP A 81 -9.59 -29.20 19.51
N ASN A 82 -10.04 -27.96 19.73
CA ASN A 82 -10.30 -27.37 21.05
C ASN A 82 -11.77 -27.00 21.27
N THR A 83 -12.68 -27.54 20.44
CA THR A 83 -14.13 -27.49 20.64
C THR A 83 -14.64 -28.87 21.02
#